data_AF-A0A7V1CZG5-F1
#
_entry.id   AF-A0A7V1CZG5-F1
#
_cell.length_a   1.000
_cell.length_b   1.000
_cell.length_c   1.000
_cell.angle_alpha   90.00
_cell.angle_beta   90.00
_cell.angle_gamma   90.00
#
_symmetry.space_group_name_H-M   'P 1'
#
loop_
_entity.id
_entity.type
_entity.pdbx_description
1 polymer ?
#
loop_
_entity_poly.entity_id
_entity_poly.type
_entity_poly.pdbx_seq_one_letter_code
_entity_poly.pdbx_strand_id
1 'polypeptide(L)'
;MNIKQSFSVIRSAVLIVSLSILFGCSSTMDSAQKSTRNTAETNHQSYVQITQQELQQLQTSSAQWQAIKPDLERLLLIESDLKLLITQLTAIANEETSQSSPQPQQVSSAKPANTTSVLPSDTKNALFALQIIAVTQQSQLAPSWQAIQQKAPSLLSDKFITNVETAQVKGMTYYRLKIGAYQYQKNAQADCDKLKLQQLNCMVTHYTDHPVKL
;
A
#
# COMPACT_ATOMS: atom_id res chain seq x y z
N MET A 1 50.60 -37.25 33.92
CA MET A 1 51.63 -36.21 33.70
C MET A 1 51.09 -35.19 32.69
N ASN A 2 51.30 -33.90 32.95
CA ASN A 2 50.60 -32.72 32.41
C ASN A 2 50.71 -32.51 30.88
N ILE A 3 49.58 -32.24 30.20
CA ILE A 3 49.47 -31.79 28.79
C ILE A 3 49.13 -30.28 28.75
N LYS A 4 49.98 -29.44 29.36
CA LYS A 4 49.76 -27.98 29.43
C LYS A 4 50.63 -27.12 28.50
N GLN A 5 51.39 -27.71 27.57
CA GLN A 5 52.32 -26.95 26.73
C GLN A 5 51.82 -26.62 25.31
N SER A 6 50.70 -27.18 24.85
CA SER A 6 50.27 -27.03 23.44
C SER A 6 49.38 -25.82 23.15
N PHE A 7 48.90 -25.09 24.17
CA PHE A 7 47.93 -23.99 23.99
C PHE A 7 48.56 -22.61 23.74
N SER A 8 49.86 -22.44 23.98
CA SER A 8 50.55 -21.15 23.81
C SER A 8 50.89 -20.85 22.33
N VAL A 9 51.23 -21.90 21.56
CA VAL A 9 51.64 -21.77 20.16
C VAL A 9 50.46 -21.46 19.24
N ILE A 10 49.27 -21.99 19.58
CA ILE A 10 48.03 -21.77 18.81
C ILE A 10 47.52 -20.32 18.99
N ARG A 11 47.74 -19.69 20.14
CA ARG A 11 47.38 -18.28 20.38
C ARG A 11 48.28 -17.29 19.62
N SER A 12 49.56 -17.62 19.41
CA SER A 12 50.46 -16.78 18.60
C SER A 12 50.16 -16.88 17.09
N ALA A 13 49.70 -18.04 16.61
CA ALA A 13 49.33 -18.22 15.21
C ALA A 13 48.03 -17.47 14.82
N VAL A 14 47.06 -17.36 15.74
CA VAL A 14 45.78 -16.68 15.48
C VAL A 14 45.93 -15.14 15.45
N LEU A 15 46.87 -14.57 16.19
CA LEU A 15 47.12 -13.12 16.21
C LEU A 15 47.88 -12.60 14.97
N ILE A 16 48.62 -13.46 14.27
CA ILE A 16 49.40 -13.08 13.08
C ILE A 16 48.54 -13.12 11.80
N VAL A 17 47.47 -13.92 11.79
CA VAL A 17 46.55 -14.02 10.64
C VAL A 17 45.53 -12.87 10.59
N SER A 18 45.26 -12.17 11.70
CA SER A 18 44.35 -11.02 11.73
C SER A 18 44.94 -9.70 11.23
N LEU A 19 46.25 -9.62 10.96
CA LEU A 19 46.94 -8.36 10.59
C LEU A 19 47.28 -8.25 9.09
N SER A 20 46.62 -9.02 8.21
CA SER A 20 46.91 -9.04 6.76
C SER A 20 45.74 -8.68 5.83
N ILE A 21 44.66 -8.03 6.33
CA ILE A 21 43.52 -7.59 5.48
C ILE A 21 43.39 -6.06 5.43
N LEU A 22 44.52 -5.33 5.43
CA LEU A 22 44.53 -3.88 5.20
C LEU A 22 45.61 -3.49 4.16
N PHE A 23 45.48 -4.04 2.95
CA PHE A 23 46.10 -3.55 1.71
C PHE A 23 45.20 -4.01 0.56
N GLY A 24 44.70 -3.21 -0.39
CA GLY A 24 44.75 -1.77 -0.62
C GLY A 24 43.76 -1.45 -1.75
N CYS A 25 43.30 -0.21 -1.84
CA CYS A 25 42.75 0.34 -3.06
C CYS A 25 43.49 1.65 -3.31
N SER A 26 44.60 1.59 -4.06
CA SER A 26 45.26 2.77 -4.62
C SER A 26 44.41 3.25 -5.79
N SER A 27 43.56 4.24 -5.52
CA SER A 27 42.90 5.04 -6.56
C SER A 27 43.97 5.75 -7.38
N THR A 28 44.12 5.36 -8.64
CA THR A 28 44.94 6.12 -9.59
C THR A 28 44.24 7.46 -9.87
N MET A 29 44.89 8.56 -9.49
CA MET A 29 44.58 9.89 -10.02
C MET A 29 45.25 9.99 -11.39
N ASP A 30 44.48 9.94 -12.47
CA ASP A 30 44.97 10.30 -13.79
C ASP A 30 44.53 11.74 -14.11
N SER A 31 45.50 12.65 -14.00
CA SER A 31 45.36 14.03 -14.43
C SER A 31 45.94 14.15 -15.83
N ALA A 32 45.08 14.57 -16.76
CA ALA A 32 45.41 15.23 -18.02
C ALA A 32 46.23 14.42 -19.04
N GLN A 33 45.53 13.81 -20.01
CA GLN A 33 46.03 13.81 -21.38
C GLN A 33 44.90 13.95 -22.42
N LYS A 34 44.86 15.15 -23.00
CA LYS A 34 44.26 15.48 -24.31
C LYS A 34 44.69 14.45 -25.36
N SER A 35 43.76 13.69 -25.95
CA SER A 35 43.91 13.26 -27.35
C SER A 35 42.63 12.75 -28.01
N THR A 36 42.60 13.02 -29.30
CA THR A 36 41.67 12.72 -30.37
C THR A 36 41.38 11.24 -30.63
N ARG A 37 40.12 10.98 -31.05
CA ARG A 37 39.63 10.00 -32.06
C ARG A 37 39.94 8.50 -31.92
N ASN A 38 38.82 7.76 -31.85
CA ASN A 38 38.47 6.47 -32.47
C ASN A 38 38.75 5.12 -31.76
N THR A 39 37.61 4.47 -31.46
CA THR A 39 37.28 3.02 -31.51
C THR A 39 37.80 2.07 -30.43
N ALA A 40 36.91 1.60 -29.54
CA ALA A 40 36.69 0.18 -29.20
C ALA A 40 35.64 0.03 -28.07
N GLU A 41 34.89 -1.07 -28.12
CA GLU A 41 33.79 -1.52 -27.25
C GLU A 41 34.11 -1.53 -25.74
N THR A 42 33.20 -1.08 -24.87
CA THR A 42 32.72 -1.85 -23.69
C THR A 42 31.55 -1.15 -22.95
N ASN A 43 30.49 -1.92 -22.65
CA ASN A 43 29.60 -1.79 -21.48
C ASN A 43 29.11 -0.38 -21.09
N HIS A 44 28.06 0.13 -21.75
CA HIS A 44 27.33 1.30 -21.28
C HIS A 44 26.35 0.93 -20.17
N GLN A 45 26.83 0.89 -18.93
CA GLN A 45 25.97 1.26 -17.80
C GLN A 45 25.60 2.73 -18.01
N SER A 46 24.38 2.96 -18.49
CA SER A 46 23.84 4.31 -18.70
C SER A 46 23.55 4.94 -17.35
N TYR A 47 24.58 5.51 -16.72
CA TYR A 47 24.40 6.33 -15.52
C TYR A 47 23.75 7.65 -15.95
N VAL A 48 22.55 7.92 -15.45
CA VAL A 48 21.90 9.22 -15.63
C VAL A 48 22.72 10.22 -14.83
N GLN A 49 23.38 11.16 -15.52
CA GLN A 49 24.11 12.24 -14.86
C GLN A 49 23.09 13.21 -14.27
N ILE A 50 22.78 13.03 -12.99
CA ILE A 50 21.97 13.98 -12.24
C ILE A 50 22.79 15.27 -12.13
N THR A 51 22.26 16.34 -12.70
CA THR A 51 22.86 17.66 -12.64
C THR A 51 22.74 18.25 -11.24
N GLN A 52 23.65 19.16 -10.87
CA GLN A 52 23.62 19.82 -9.56
C GLN A 52 22.27 20.55 -9.31
N GLN A 53 21.67 21.09 -10.38
CA GLN A 53 20.37 21.76 -10.33
C GLN A 53 19.23 20.78 -10.04
N GLU A 54 19.24 19.60 -10.65
CA GLU A 54 18.26 18.55 -10.38
C GLU A 54 18.38 18.01 -8.96
N LEU A 55 19.60 17.87 -8.44
CA LEU A 55 19.81 17.47 -7.04
C LEU A 55 19.20 18.50 -6.07
N GLN A 56 19.42 19.79 -6.32
CA GLN A 56 18.82 20.85 -5.52
C GLN A 56 17.29 20.83 -5.63
N GLN A 57 16.75 20.67 -6.83
CA GLN A 57 15.30 20.59 -7.06
C GLN A 57 14.68 19.38 -6.34
N LEU A 58 15.34 18.22 -6.38
CA LEU A 58 14.90 17.02 -5.68
C LEU A 58 14.93 17.24 -4.17
N GLN A 59 15.98 17.84 -3.63
CA GLN A 59 16.07 18.18 -2.21
C GLN A 59 14.98 19.17 -1.78
N THR A 60 14.74 20.22 -2.57
CA THR A 60 13.66 21.19 -2.30
C THR A 60 12.29 20.53 -2.34
N SER A 61 12.02 19.68 -3.33
CA SER A 61 10.75 18.96 -3.41
C SER A 61 10.55 18.03 -2.21
N SER A 62 11.59 17.30 -1.78
CA SER A 62 11.55 16.46 -0.57
C SER A 62 11.31 17.28 0.70
N ALA A 63 11.97 18.44 0.83
CA ALA A 63 11.78 19.33 1.97
C ALA A 63 10.34 19.89 2.02
N GLN A 64 9.78 20.25 0.87
CA GLN A 64 8.39 20.69 0.75
C GLN A 64 7.41 19.59 1.21
N TRP A 65 7.60 18.34 0.79
CA TRP A 65 6.76 17.22 1.23
C TRP A 65 6.86 16.96 2.74
N GLN A 66 8.05 17.12 3.32
CA GLN A 66 8.24 16.98 4.77
C GLN A 66 7.56 18.10 5.55
N ALA A 67 7.60 19.33 5.05
CA ALA A 67 6.94 20.49 5.67
C ALA A 67 5.41 20.36 5.71
N ILE A 68 4.81 19.58 4.80
CA ILE A 68 3.36 19.35 4.73
C ILE A 68 2.89 18.27 5.72
N LYS A 69 3.79 17.42 6.24
CA LYS A 69 3.44 16.36 7.22
C LYS A 69 2.63 16.83 8.44
N PRO A 70 3.02 17.89 9.18
CA PRO A 70 2.27 18.31 10.36
C PRO A 70 0.86 18.85 10.03
N ASP A 71 0.68 19.43 8.85
CA ASP A 71 -0.63 19.92 8.42
C ASP A 71 -1.58 18.75 8.10
N LEU A 72 -1.05 17.64 7.57
CA LEU A 72 -1.80 16.39 7.41
C LEU A 72 -2.14 15.73 8.75
N GLU A 73 -1.25 15.75 9.73
CA GLU A 73 -1.52 15.23 11.08
C GLU A 73 -2.63 16.04 11.78
N ARG A 74 -2.65 17.35 11.57
CA ARG A 74 -3.73 18.22 12.05
C ARG A 74 -5.07 17.87 11.40
N LEU A 75 -5.09 17.55 10.11
CA LEU A 75 -6.32 17.12 9.41
C LEU A 75 -6.85 15.77 9.94
N LEU A 76 -5.96 14.84 10.33
CA LEU A 76 -6.36 13.57 10.94
C LEU A 76 -7.00 13.76 12.33
N LEU A 77 -6.51 14.72 13.11
CA LEU A 77 -7.10 15.04 14.42
C LEU A 77 -8.51 15.63 14.26
N ILE A 78 -8.71 16.52 13.27
CA ILE A 78 -10.02 17.10 12.97
C ILE A 78 -11.01 16.04 12.47
N GLU A 79 -10.58 15.05 11.68
CA GLU A 79 -11.44 13.95 11.24
C GLU A 79 -11.95 13.11 12.43
N SER A 80 -11.10 12.85 13.41
CA SER A 80 -11.49 12.11 14.61
C SER A 80 -12.52 12.88 15.45
N ASP A 81 -12.33 14.19 15.61
CA ASP A 81 -13.24 15.06 16.38
C ASP A 81 -14.63 15.15 15.70
N LEU A 82 -14.66 15.32 14.37
CA LEU A 82 -15.91 15.33 13.60
C LEU A 82 -16.70 14.02 13.72
N LYS A 83 -16.03 12.86 13.72
CA LYS A 83 -16.70 11.57 13.94
C LYS A 83 -17.35 11.47 15.32
N LEU A 84 -16.72 12.05 16.33
CA LEU A 84 -17.21 12.04 17.70
C LEU A 84 -18.45 12.94 17.85
N LEU A 85 -18.41 14.14 17.28
CA LEU A 85 -19.55 15.06 17.20
C LEU A 85 -20.76 14.44 16.48
N ILE A 86 -20.53 13.73 15.36
CA ILE A 86 -21.60 13.01 14.65
C ILE A 86 -22.21 11.92 15.55
N THR A 87 -21.38 11.16 16.28
CA THR A 87 -21.85 10.09 17.18
C THR A 87 -22.74 10.63 18.30
N GLN A 88 -22.35 11.78 18.89
CA GLN A 88 -23.15 12.45 19.92
C GLN A 88 -24.48 12.97 19.38
N LEU A 89 -24.47 13.59 18.20
CA LEU A 89 -25.70 14.08 17.55
C LEU A 89 -26.64 12.94 17.17
N THR A 90 -26.12 11.81 16.68
CA THR A 90 -26.94 10.63 16.40
C THR A 90 -27.48 9.95 17.66
N ALA A 91 -26.75 10.01 18.78
CA ALA A 91 -27.22 9.49 20.06
C ALA A 91 -28.39 10.35 20.59
N ILE A 92 -28.26 11.67 20.56
CA ILE A 92 -29.32 12.60 21.01
C ILE A 92 -30.55 12.51 20.09
N ALA A 93 -30.38 12.38 18.77
CA ALA A 93 -31.50 12.21 17.84
C ALA A 93 -32.24 10.88 18.00
N ASN A 94 -31.59 9.84 18.53
CA ASN A 94 -32.19 8.53 18.76
C ASN A 94 -32.84 8.38 20.15
N GLU A 95 -32.59 9.29 21.09
CA GLU A 95 -33.24 9.29 22.41
C GLU A 95 -34.64 9.95 22.40
N GLU A 96 -35.00 10.72 21.36
CA GLU A 96 -36.29 11.43 21.26
C GLU A 96 -37.30 10.82 20.26
N THR A 97 -37.18 9.57 19.83
CA THR A 97 -38.18 9.00 18.89
C THR A 97 -38.60 7.58 19.22
N SER A 98 -39.43 7.47 20.26
CA SER A 98 -40.50 6.46 20.28
C SER A 98 -41.85 7.16 20.12
N GLN A 99 -42.54 6.80 19.03
CA GLN A 99 -43.95 7.04 18.66
C GLN A 99 -44.30 8.17 17.66
N SER A 100 -44.66 7.69 16.46
CA SER A 100 -45.75 8.11 15.56
C SER A 100 -45.46 9.02 14.37
N SER A 101 -45.75 8.47 13.17
CA SER A 101 -45.98 9.14 11.87
C SER A 101 -47.44 9.69 11.79
N PRO A 102 -47.92 10.45 10.77
CA PRO A 102 -47.33 10.76 9.45
C PRO A 102 -47.40 12.22 8.89
N GLN A 103 -46.50 12.48 7.93
CA GLN A 103 -46.29 13.51 6.86
C GLN A 103 -47.55 14.25 6.29
N PRO A 104 -47.51 15.40 5.53
CA PRO A 104 -46.40 16.18 4.88
C PRO A 104 -46.43 17.74 5.02
N GLN A 105 -45.30 18.43 4.71
CA GLN A 105 -45.29 19.65 3.87
C GLN A 105 -43.87 20.14 3.52
N GLN A 106 -43.74 20.60 2.27
CA GLN A 106 -42.53 21.07 1.59
C GLN A 106 -42.13 22.50 2.01
N VAL A 107 -40.83 22.78 2.12
CA VAL A 107 -40.24 24.06 1.68
C VAL A 107 -38.84 23.83 1.12
N SER A 108 -38.54 24.60 0.08
CA SER A 108 -37.47 24.45 -0.90
C SER A 108 -36.17 25.14 -0.48
N SER A 109 -35.05 24.60 -1.00
CA SER A 109 -33.79 25.29 -1.35
C SER A 109 -32.82 25.73 -0.24
N ALA A 110 -31.76 24.93 -0.06
CA ALA A 110 -30.38 25.34 -0.41
C ALA A 110 -29.47 24.10 -0.39
N LYS A 111 -28.94 23.75 -1.56
CA LYS A 111 -27.99 22.65 -1.83
C LYS A 111 -26.85 22.58 -0.81
N PRO A 112 -26.74 21.54 0.03
CA PRO A 112 -25.48 21.16 0.63
C PRO A 112 -24.75 20.28 -0.39
N ALA A 113 -23.50 20.64 -0.71
CA ALA A 113 -22.63 19.79 -1.48
C ALA A 113 -22.53 18.42 -0.76
N ASN A 114 -23.05 17.40 -1.42
CA ASN A 114 -22.93 16.01 -1.01
C ASN A 114 -21.46 15.67 -0.74
N THR A 115 -21.08 15.53 0.53
CA THR A 115 -19.99 14.62 0.89
C THR A 115 -20.58 13.21 0.86
N THR A 116 -20.93 12.78 -0.35
CA THR A 116 -21.03 11.37 -0.67
C THR A 116 -19.67 10.79 -0.31
N SER A 117 -19.64 9.82 0.59
CA SER A 117 -18.58 8.82 0.60
C SER A 117 -18.51 8.26 -0.82
N VAL A 118 -17.64 8.83 -1.66
CA VAL A 118 -17.43 8.38 -3.03
C VAL A 118 -16.64 7.10 -2.92
N LEU A 119 -17.38 6.02 -2.67
CA LEU A 119 -16.98 4.71 -3.13
C LEU A 119 -16.79 4.84 -4.65
N PRO A 120 -15.61 4.51 -5.21
CA PRO A 120 -15.33 4.91 -6.58
C PRO A 120 -16.10 3.97 -7.51
N SER A 121 -17.23 4.46 -8.02
CA SER A 121 -17.91 3.87 -9.17
C SER A 121 -17.31 4.35 -10.50
N ASP A 122 -16.35 5.28 -10.46
CA ASP A 122 -15.61 5.68 -11.66
C ASP A 122 -14.41 4.75 -11.86
N THR A 123 -14.64 3.67 -12.59
CA THR A 123 -13.62 2.66 -12.91
C THR A 123 -12.52 3.22 -13.83
N LYS A 124 -12.74 4.39 -14.45
CA LYS A 124 -11.84 4.95 -15.48
C LYS A 124 -10.40 5.18 -15.01
N ASN A 125 -10.20 5.40 -13.70
CA ASN A 125 -8.87 5.64 -13.10
C ASN A 125 -8.54 4.61 -12.01
N ALA A 126 -9.24 3.48 -11.98
CA ALA A 126 -9.02 2.46 -10.96
C ALA A 126 -7.72 1.68 -11.27
N LEU A 127 -6.80 1.70 -10.31
CA LEU A 127 -5.50 1.03 -10.40
C LEU A 127 -5.40 -0.16 -9.43
N PHE A 128 -6.15 -0.13 -8.33
CA PHE A 128 -6.07 -1.11 -7.26
C PHE A 128 -7.44 -1.73 -6.94
N ALA A 129 -7.41 -2.98 -6.46
CA ALA A 129 -8.55 -3.72 -5.98
C ALA A 129 -8.14 -4.61 -4.80
N LEU A 130 -9.12 -5.06 -4.01
CA LEU A 130 -8.89 -5.97 -2.89
C LEU A 130 -9.20 -7.39 -3.31
N GLN A 131 -8.19 -8.24 -3.39
CA GLN A 131 -8.39 -9.68 -3.55
C GLN A 131 -8.74 -10.28 -2.18
N ILE A 132 -9.92 -10.88 -2.10
CA ILE A 132 -10.47 -11.42 -0.85
C ILE A 132 -10.74 -12.93 -0.92
N ILE A 133 -10.80 -13.50 -2.13
CA ILE A 133 -11.00 -14.94 -2.35
C ILE A 133 -10.06 -15.41 -3.46
N ALA A 134 -9.52 -16.63 -3.30
CA ALA A 134 -8.88 -17.36 -4.37
C ALA A 134 -9.26 -18.85 -4.23
N VAL A 135 -10.03 -19.38 -5.19
CA VAL A 135 -10.49 -20.77 -5.20
C VAL A 135 -10.03 -21.48 -6.47
N THR A 136 -9.83 -22.79 -6.42
CA THR A 136 -9.43 -23.58 -7.60
C THR A 136 -10.60 -24.05 -8.47
N GLN A 137 -11.83 -23.91 -7.96
CA GLN A 137 -13.06 -24.28 -8.66
C GLN A 137 -13.97 -23.05 -8.74
N GLN A 138 -14.43 -22.69 -9.94
CA GLN A 138 -15.26 -21.51 -10.15
C GLN A 138 -16.60 -21.59 -9.38
N SER A 139 -17.16 -22.79 -9.24
CA SER A 139 -18.39 -23.04 -8.46
C SER A 139 -18.27 -22.67 -6.98
N GLN A 140 -17.05 -22.57 -6.45
CA GLN A 140 -16.80 -22.19 -5.05
C GLN A 140 -16.80 -20.67 -4.82
N LEU A 141 -16.83 -19.84 -5.88
CA LEU A 141 -16.83 -18.38 -5.73
C LEU A 141 -18.05 -17.87 -4.98
N ALA A 142 -19.25 -18.21 -5.43
CA ALA A 142 -20.50 -17.77 -4.81
C ALA A 142 -20.64 -18.20 -3.34
N PRO A 143 -20.48 -19.50 -2.97
CA PRO A 143 -20.58 -19.91 -1.57
C PRO A 143 -19.47 -19.30 -0.70
N SER A 144 -18.25 -19.15 -1.22
CA SER A 144 -17.17 -18.48 -0.48
C SER A 144 -17.46 -16.99 -0.27
N TRP A 145 -18.03 -16.32 -1.28
CA TRP A 145 -18.41 -14.91 -1.20
C TRP A 145 -19.51 -14.70 -0.15
N GLN A 146 -20.57 -15.51 -0.20
CA GLN A 146 -21.63 -15.48 0.80
C GLN A 146 -21.09 -15.70 2.23
N ALA A 147 -20.18 -16.66 2.43
CA ALA A 147 -19.58 -16.92 3.74
C ALA A 147 -18.79 -15.72 4.28
N ILE A 148 -18.11 -14.97 3.42
CA ILE A 148 -17.39 -13.75 3.80
C ILE A 148 -18.36 -12.60 4.09
N GLN A 149 -19.41 -12.42 3.26
CA GLN A 149 -20.43 -11.40 3.50
C GLN A 149 -21.12 -11.58 4.85
N GLN A 150 -21.37 -12.82 5.30
CA GLN A 150 -21.92 -13.11 6.63
C GLN A 150 -20.99 -12.73 7.78
N LYS A 151 -19.66 -12.79 7.57
CA LYS A 151 -18.67 -12.41 8.59
C LYS A 151 -18.51 -10.90 8.74
N ALA A 152 -18.67 -10.14 7.66
CA ALA A 152 -18.50 -8.68 7.67
C ALA A 152 -19.55 -7.95 6.81
N PRO A 153 -20.85 -8.06 7.15
CA PRO A 153 -21.94 -7.54 6.32
C PRO A 153 -21.91 -6.01 6.17
N SER A 154 -21.45 -5.30 7.20
CA SER A 154 -21.29 -3.84 7.20
C SER A 154 -20.12 -3.35 6.35
N LEU A 155 -19.08 -4.18 6.15
CA LEU A 155 -17.89 -3.84 5.36
C LEU A 155 -17.98 -4.30 3.91
N LEU A 156 -18.87 -5.24 3.59
CA LEU A 156 -18.96 -5.91 2.29
C LEU A 156 -20.35 -5.80 1.66
N SER A 157 -21.11 -4.78 2.04
CA SER A 157 -22.43 -4.51 1.45
C SER A 157 -22.32 -4.29 -0.07
N ASP A 158 -23.45 -4.44 -0.79
CA ASP A 158 -23.62 -4.46 -2.27
C ASP A 158 -23.04 -3.28 -3.07
N LYS A 159 -22.29 -2.40 -2.43
CA LYS A 159 -21.73 -1.20 -3.01
C LYS A 159 -20.40 -1.45 -3.73
N PHE A 160 -19.70 -2.56 -3.44
CA PHE A 160 -18.43 -2.84 -4.09
C PHE A 160 -18.61 -3.46 -5.49
N ILE A 161 -17.95 -2.89 -6.48
CA ILE A 161 -17.75 -3.55 -7.77
C ILE A 161 -16.96 -4.83 -7.50
N THR A 162 -17.52 -5.96 -7.94
CA THR A 162 -16.95 -7.28 -7.73
C THR A 162 -16.47 -7.81 -9.07
N ASN A 163 -15.20 -8.22 -9.16
CA ASN A 163 -14.56 -8.71 -10.38
C ASN A 163 -13.94 -10.08 -10.13
N VAL A 164 -13.90 -10.93 -11.17
CA VAL A 164 -13.20 -12.22 -11.11
C VAL A 164 -12.06 -12.23 -12.11
N GLU A 165 -10.87 -12.59 -11.63
CA GLU A 165 -9.68 -12.81 -12.44
C GLU A 165 -9.27 -14.29 -12.37
N THR A 166 -8.88 -14.87 -13.51
CA THR A 166 -8.24 -16.20 -13.54
C THR A 166 -6.73 -16.05 -13.52
N ALA A 167 -6.05 -16.75 -12.61
CA ALA A 167 -4.60 -16.69 -12.49
C ALA A 167 -3.98 -18.08 -12.33
N GLN A 168 -2.87 -18.32 -13.05
CA GLN A 168 -2.06 -19.53 -12.92
C GLN A 168 -0.97 -19.30 -11.86
N VAL A 169 -0.95 -20.14 -10.82
CA VAL A 169 0.10 -20.13 -9.79
C VAL A 169 0.65 -21.54 -9.64
N LYS A 170 1.94 -21.73 -9.96
CA LYS A 170 2.64 -23.03 -9.85
C LYS A 170 1.88 -24.18 -10.54
N GLY A 171 1.32 -23.92 -11.72
CA GLY A 171 0.57 -24.92 -12.50
C GLY A 171 -0.89 -25.13 -12.09
N MET A 172 -1.38 -24.44 -11.05
CA MET A 172 -2.79 -24.49 -10.65
C MET A 172 -3.54 -23.22 -11.09
N THR A 173 -4.76 -23.41 -11.59
CA THR A 173 -5.68 -22.32 -11.92
C THR A 173 -6.44 -21.86 -10.67
N TYR A 174 -6.43 -20.56 -10.42
CA TYR A 174 -7.20 -19.92 -9.37
C TYR A 174 -8.17 -18.92 -9.97
N TYR A 175 -9.41 -18.96 -9.48
CA TYR A 175 -10.43 -17.94 -9.68
C TYR A 175 -10.38 -17.00 -8.48
N ARG A 176 -9.96 -15.77 -8.72
CA ARG A 176 -9.72 -14.75 -7.70
C ARG A 176 -10.85 -13.74 -7.70
N LEU A 177 -11.53 -13.60 -6.56
CA LEU A 177 -12.51 -12.55 -6.37
C LEU A 177 -11.83 -11.28 -5.88
N LYS A 178 -12.03 -10.20 -6.63
CA LYS A 178 -11.55 -8.85 -6.31
C LYS A 178 -12.73 -7.91 -6.09
N ILE A 179 -12.64 -7.07 -5.07
CA ILE A 179 -13.67 -6.07 -4.77
C ILE A 179 -13.09 -4.65 -4.78
N GLY A 180 -13.95 -3.70 -5.12
CA GLY A 180 -13.64 -2.28 -5.15
C GLY A 180 -12.82 -1.87 -6.38
N ALA A 181 -12.77 -0.56 -6.59
CA ALA A 181 -12.08 0.09 -7.69
C ALA A 181 -11.36 1.31 -7.14
N TYR A 182 -10.10 1.17 -6.74
CA TYR A 182 -9.37 2.22 -6.03
C TYR A 182 -8.36 2.90 -6.95
N GLN A 183 -8.33 4.23 -6.94
CA GLN A 183 -7.26 4.98 -7.60
C GLN A 183 -5.95 4.94 -6.80
N TYR A 184 -6.03 4.99 -5.46
CA TYR A 184 -4.87 5.11 -4.59
C TYR A 184 -4.65 3.85 -3.73
N GLN A 185 -3.41 3.34 -3.71
CA GLN A 185 -3.04 2.16 -2.93
C GLN A 185 -3.31 2.32 -1.44
N LYS A 186 -3.06 3.51 -0.87
CA LYS A 186 -3.25 3.78 0.57
C LYS A 186 -4.70 3.55 1.00
N ASN A 187 -5.67 3.92 0.15
CA ASN A 187 -7.09 3.75 0.44
C ASN A 187 -7.47 2.26 0.39
N ALA A 188 -6.99 1.54 -0.63
CA ALA A 188 -7.16 0.10 -0.74
C ALA A 188 -6.56 -0.62 0.49
N GLN A 189 -5.35 -0.22 0.91
CA GLN A 189 -4.69 -0.79 2.08
C GLN A 189 -5.50 -0.57 3.36
N ALA A 190 -5.99 0.64 3.60
CA ALA A 190 -6.78 0.96 4.78
C ALA A 190 -8.06 0.10 4.87
N ASP A 191 -8.76 -0.11 3.75
CA ASP A 191 -9.94 -0.98 3.73
C ASP A 191 -9.57 -2.46 3.88
N CYS A 192 -8.45 -2.88 3.27
CA CYS A 192 -7.92 -4.22 3.45
C CYS A 192 -7.59 -4.54 4.90
N ASP A 193 -7.04 -3.57 5.63
CA ASP A 193 -6.72 -3.73 7.05
C ASP A 193 -7.97 -3.80 7.91
N LYS A 194 -9.04 -3.06 7.58
CA LYS A 194 -10.35 -3.23 8.24
C LYS A 194 -10.92 -4.64 8.05
N LEU A 195 -10.79 -5.22 6.86
CA LEU A 195 -11.21 -6.60 6.59
C LEU A 195 -10.38 -7.60 7.41
N LYS A 196 -9.07 -7.40 7.50
CA LYS A 196 -8.19 -8.24 8.34
C LYS A 196 -8.54 -8.17 9.82
N LEU A 197 -8.98 -7.02 10.34
CA LEU A 197 -9.48 -6.88 11.71
C LEU A 197 -10.73 -7.75 11.95
N GLN A 198 -11.52 -8.04 10.91
CA GLN A 198 -12.64 -8.99 10.96
C GLN A 198 -12.22 -10.44 10.65
N GLN A 199 -10.91 -10.74 10.75
CA GLN A 199 -10.33 -12.06 10.45
C GLN A 199 -10.58 -12.54 9.01
N LEU A 200 -10.78 -11.61 8.08
CA LEU A 200 -10.87 -11.91 6.65
C LEU A 200 -9.51 -11.76 5.98
N ASN A 201 -9.19 -12.69 5.10
CA ASN A 201 -8.01 -12.57 4.26
C ASN A 201 -8.25 -11.48 3.20
N CYS A 202 -7.29 -10.56 3.08
CA CYS A 202 -7.31 -9.53 2.07
C CYS A 202 -5.88 -9.20 1.59
N MET A 203 -5.75 -8.96 0.28
CA MET A 203 -4.54 -8.45 -0.36
C MET A 203 -4.88 -7.33 -1.34
N VAL A 204 -4.10 -6.25 -1.33
CA VAL A 204 -4.17 -5.21 -2.36
C VAL A 204 -3.52 -5.72 -3.64
N THR A 205 -4.24 -5.65 -4.74
CA THR A 205 -3.82 -6.10 -6.07
C THR A 205 -4.16 -5.05 -7.13
N HIS A 206 -3.73 -5.26 -8.37
CA HIS A 206 -4.13 -4.41 -9.48
C HIS A 206 -5.63 -4.59 -9.78
N TYR A 207 -6.29 -3.50 -10.19
CA TYR A 207 -7.68 -3.51 -10.64
C TYR A 207 -7.82 -4.22 -11.99
N THR A 208 -8.92 -4.95 -12.17
CA THR A 208 -9.31 -5.61 -13.41
C THR A 208 -10.77 -5.29 -13.69
N ASP A 209 -11.09 -4.86 -14.90
CA ASP A 209 -12.44 -4.47 -15.30
C ASP A 209 -13.21 -5.66 -15.87
N HIS A 210 -13.60 -6.61 -15.01
CA HIS A 210 -14.37 -7.79 -15.36
C HIS A 210 -15.48 -8.02 -14.32
N PRO A 211 -16.48 -7.12 -14.26
CA PRO A 211 -17.47 -7.14 -13.20
C PRO A 211 -18.37 -8.37 -13.29
N VAL A 212 -18.65 -8.99 -12.14
CA VAL A 212 -19.52 -10.14 -12.00
C VAL A 212 -20.56 -9.90 -10.91
N LYS A 213 -21.72 -10.55 -11.05
CA LYS A 213 -22.69 -10.70 -9.97
C LYS A 213 -22.58 -12.15 -9.48
N LEU A 214 -22.27 -12.31 -8.20
CA LEU A 214 -22.14 -13.61 -7.53
C LEU A 214 -23.36 -13.91 -6.68
#